data_AF-A0A7Z9HGR7-F1
#
_entry.id   AF-A0A7Z9HGR7-F1
#
_cell.length_a   1.000
_cell.length_b   1.000
_cell.length_c   1.000
_cell.angle_alpha   90.00
_cell.angle_beta   90.00
_cell.angle_gamma   90.00
#
_symmetry.space_group_name_H-M   'P 1'
#
loop_
_entity.id
_entity.type
_entity.pdbx_description
1 polymer ?
#
loop_
_entity_poly.entity_id
_entity_poly.type
_entity_poly.pdbx_seq_one_letter_code
_entity_poly.pdbx_strand_id
1 'polypeptide(L)'
;MISKAVTTVLLAGFVAGILVTGAQMLKVTPLILQAEKYEVGTEVVPHTHQQSGITHEHELNGVALDVHASMKDAHAAEAVSVDHSDESWVPEDGAERTFYTGISNIVTGIAFSLMLVAVYLLRGKPVNMNSGLLWGAAGFLIFSGSPALGLPPELPGMTAAALDARQTWWIGTVIATAIGIGLFSETKTILPKIAAVLLLAAPHLVGAPHPLLFESNVPAELSAQFAIASLFTSAFFWMVLGASTGYFYQKLVP
;
A
#
# COMPACT_ATOMS: atom_id res chain seq x y z
N MET A 1 2.62 -0.89 -35.55
CA MET A 1 1.67 -0.96 -34.41
C MET A 1 2.40 -1.17 -33.08
N ILE A 2 3.20 -2.24 -32.93
CA ILE A 2 3.91 -2.58 -31.68
C ILE A 2 4.80 -1.43 -31.17
N SER A 3 5.68 -0.87 -32.01
CA SER A 3 6.56 0.25 -31.60
C SER A 3 5.78 1.44 -31.02
N LYS A 4 4.65 1.80 -31.63
CA LYS A 4 3.79 2.91 -31.15
C LYS A 4 3.14 2.60 -29.80
N ALA A 5 2.73 1.34 -29.58
CA ALA A 5 2.21 0.89 -28.30
C ALA A 5 3.30 0.93 -27.22
N VAL A 6 4.51 0.45 -27.52
CA VAL A 6 5.66 0.51 -26.58
C VAL A 6 5.99 1.96 -26.22
N THR A 7 6.04 2.88 -27.20
CA THR A 7 6.26 4.31 -26.91
C THR A 7 5.18 4.89 -26.01
N THR A 8 3.91 4.53 -26.25
CA THR A 8 2.77 4.94 -25.40
C THR A 8 2.98 4.45 -23.96
N VAL A 9 3.36 3.18 -23.81
CA VAL A 9 3.60 2.53 -22.51
C VAL A 9 4.68 3.28 -21.72
N LEU A 10 5.84 3.48 -22.36
CA LEU A 10 7.00 4.11 -21.73
C LEU A 10 6.72 5.56 -21.33
N LEU A 11 6.13 6.37 -22.22
CA LEU A 11 5.85 7.77 -21.93
C LEU A 11 4.81 7.95 -20.81
N ALA A 12 3.70 7.22 -20.88
CA ALA A 12 2.66 7.31 -19.85
C ALA A 12 3.16 6.80 -18.49
N GLY A 13 3.89 5.68 -18.48
CA GLY A 13 4.45 5.11 -17.26
C GLY A 13 5.49 6.01 -16.60
N PHE A 14 6.37 6.62 -17.40
CA PHE A 14 7.37 7.58 -16.92
C PHE A 14 6.72 8.83 -16.31
N VAL A 15 5.74 9.43 -16.99
CA VAL A 15 5.01 10.61 -16.48
C VAL A 15 4.29 10.29 -15.17
N ALA A 16 3.55 9.17 -15.12
CA ALA A 16 2.84 8.76 -13.92
C ALA A 16 3.82 8.47 -12.76
N GLY A 17 4.94 7.80 -13.04
CA GLY A 17 5.98 7.46 -12.06
C GLY A 17 6.64 8.68 -11.44
N ILE A 18 7.01 9.69 -12.24
CA ILE A 18 7.59 10.94 -11.70
C ILE A 18 6.57 11.67 -10.83
N LEU A 19 5.33 11.82 -11.31
CA LEU A 19 4.32 12.60 -10.61
C LEU A 19 3.90 11.92 -9.30
N VAL A 20 3.76 10.60 -9.26
CA VAL A 20 3.44 9.88 -8.01
C VAL A 20 4.61 9.95 -7.02
N THR A 21 5.85 9.94 -7.50
CA THR A 21 7.02 10.13 -6.62
C THR A 21 6.95 11.46 -5.90
N GLY A 22 6.66 12.55 -6.62
CA GLY A 22 6.44 13.86 -6.01
C GLY A 22 5.31 13.85 -4.98
N ALA A 23 4.17 13.23 -5.31
CA ALA A 23 3.03 13.12 -4.40
C ALA A 23 3.37 12.32 -3.12
N GLN A 24 4.08 11.20 -3.25
CA GLN A 24 4.52 10.38 -2.12
C GLN A 24 5.47 11.15 -1.21
N MET A 25 6.46 11.84 -1.77
CA MET A 25 7.41 12.64 -0.99
C MET A 25 6.73 13.76 -0.19
N LEU A 26 5.62 14.30 -0.71
CA LEU A 26 4.88 15.37 -0.04
C LEU A 26 3.87 14.89 1.00
N LYS A 27 3.30 13.69 0.84
CA LYS A 27 2.14 13.24 1.63
C LYS A 27 2.35 11.95 2.40
N VAL A 28 3.11 11.01 1.84
CA VAL A 28 3.25 9.66 2.40
C VAL A 28 4.55 9.54 3.19
N THR A 29 5.68 9.99 2.63
CA THR A 29 7.00 9.91 3.28
C THR A 29 7.03 10.59 4.65
N PRO A 30 6.47 11.81 4.85
CA PRO A 30 6.49 12.44 6.18
C PRO A 30 5.77 11.62 7.25
N LEU A 31 4.69 10.92 6.88
CA LEU A 31 3.92 10.07 7.79
C LEU A 31 4.66 8.78 8.14
N ILE A 32 5.39 8.21 7.17
CA ILE A 32 6.27 7.05 7.39
C ILE A 32 7.37 7.43 8.39
N LEU A 33 8.09 8.53 8.16
CA LEU A 33 9.16 9.00 9.06
C LEU A 33 8.63 9.35 10.47
N GLN A 34 7.39 9.80 10.57
CA GLN A 34 6.75 10.03 11.87
C GLN A 34 6.42 8.71 12.58
N ALA A 35 5.95 7.70 11.85
CA ALA A 35 5.62 6.38 12.41
C ALA A 35 6.85 5.62 12.89
N GLU A 36 7.96 5.69 12.14
CA GLU A 36 9.24 5.06 12.51
C GLU A 36 9.72 5.47 13.92
N LYS A 37 9.38 6.68 14.40
CA LYS A 37 9.71 7.13 15.78
C LYS A 37 9.04 6.31 16.87
N TYR A 38 7.86 5.74 16.60
CA TYR A 38 7.13 4.89 17.54
C TYR A 38 7.59 3.43 17.48
N GLU A 39 8.14 3.00 16.34
CA GLU A 39 8.71 1.65 16.17
C GLU A 39 10.06 1.51 16.88
N VAL A 40 10.91 2.53 16.79
CA VAL A 40 12.25 2.56 17.43
C VAL A 40 12.16 2.86 18.94
N GLY A 41 10.95 3.11 19.48
CA GLY A 41 10.74 3.41 20.90
C GLY A 41 11.22 4.80 21.33
N THR A 42 11.54 5.68 20.37
CA THR A 42 11.95 7.07 20.62
C THR A 42 10.79 7.92 21.16
N GLU A 43 9.56 7.61 20.75
CA GLU A 43 8.34 8.16 21.32
C GLU A 43 7.46 7.02 21.88
N VAL A 44 7.44 6.86 23.21
CA VAL A 44 6.52 5.96 23.89
C VAL A 44 5.25 6.76 24.19
N VAL A 45 4.10 6.37 23.64
CA VAL A 45 2.81 6.88 24.11
C VAL A 45 2.65 6.38 25.55
N PRO A 46 2.66 7.26 26.57
CA PRO A 46 2.50 6.81 27.94
C PRO A 46 1.07 6.31 28.11
N HIS A 47 0.89 4.99 28.15
CA HIS A 47 -0.33 4.42 28.69
C HIS A 47 -0.23 4.49 30.21
N THR A 48 -1.05 5.34 30.82
CA THR A 48 -1.14 5.42 32.28
C THR A 48 -2.19 4.43 32.76
N HIS A 49 -1.78 3.44 33.55
CA HIS A 49 -2.71 2.59 34.31
C HIS A 49 -3.40 3.33 35.46
N GLN A 50 -3.17 4.65 35.61
CA GLN A 50 -3.79 5.45 36.67
C GLN A 50 -5.32 5.50 36.55
N GLN A 51 -5.89 5.28 35.36
CA GLN A 51 -7.34 5.38 35.14
C GLN A 51 -8.09 4.04 35.27
N SER A 52 -7.40 2.90 35.22
CA SER A 52 -8.05 1.59 35.40
C SER A 52 -8.35 1.30 36.87
N GLY A 53 -7.65 1.95 37.82
CA GLY A 53 -7.78 1.66 39.25
C GLY A 53 -7.34 0.24 39.64
N ILE A 54 -6.75 -0.51 38.70
CA ILE A 54 -6.28 -1.87 38.93
C ILE A 54 -4.79 -1.80 39.27
N THR A 55 -4.47 -2.02 40.54
CA THR A 55 -3.11 -2.24 41.00
C THR A 55 -2.79 -3.73 40.88
N HIS A 56 -1.72 -4.06 40.16
CA HIS A 56 -1.18 -5.41 40.12
C HIS A 56 0.18 -5.40 40.81
N GLU A 57 0.37 -6.24 41.82
CA GLU A 57 1.69 -6.53 42.36
C GLU A 57 2.41 -7.47 41.40
N HIS A 58 3.56 -7.03 40.88
CA HIS A 58 4.45 -7.90 40.13
C HIS A 58 5.25 -8.73 41.13
N GLU A 59 4.76 -9.93 41.44
CA GLU A 59 5.52 -10.93 42.19
C GLU A 59 5.97 -12.07 41.29
N LEU A 60 7.27 -12.38 41.30
CA LEU A 60 7.80 -13.62 40.76
C LEU A 60 8.23 -14.48 41.95
N ASN A 61 7.57 -15.62 42.16
CA ASN A 61 7.82 -16.53 43.29
C ASN A 61 7.71 -15.87 44.68
N GLY A 62 6.75 -14.95 44.88
CA GLY A 62 6.50 -14.32 46.19
C GLY A 62 7.53 -13.26 46.58
N VAL A 63 8.23 -12.70 45.59
CA VAL A 63 9.18 -11.59 45.76
C VAL A 63 8.78 -10.46 44.82
N ALA A 64 8.65 -9.26 45.37
CA ALA A 64 8.33 -8.06 44.62
C ALA A 64 9.42 -7.74 43.56
N LEU A 65 8.98 -7.40 42.34
CA LEU A 65 9.83 -7.21 41.16
C LEU A 65 10.78 -6.01 41.25
N ASP A 66 10.57 -5.11 42.21
CA ASP A 66 11.47 -3.98 42.52
C ASP A 66 12.87 -4.47 42.97
N VAL A 67 12.96 -5.69 43.51
CA VAL A 67 14.24 -6.35 43.85
C VAL A 67 14.95 -6.91 42.61
N HIS A 68 14.24 -7.30 41.55
CA HIS A 68 14.87 -7.77 40.30
C HIS A 68 15.42 -6.62 39.45
N ALA A 69 14.88 -5.41 39.58
CA ALA A 69 15.41 -4.22 38.92
C ALA A 69 16.77 -3.75 39.49
N SER A 70 17.24 -4.33 40.61
CA SER A 70 18.52 -3.97 41.22
C SER A 70 19.72 -4.80 40.75
N MET A 71 19.59 -5.61 39.68
CA MET A 71 20.76 -6.21 39.03
C MET A 71 21.54 -5.15 38.25
N LYS A 72 22.29 -4.36 39.01
CA LYS A 72 23.32 -3.43 38.54
C LYS A 72 24.66 -4.16 38.45
N ASP A 73 24.68 -5.35 37.86
CA ASP A 73 25.92 -6.02 37.50
C ASP A 73 26.12 -5.90 36.00
N ALA A 74 27.12 -5.08 35.69
CA ALA A 74 27.55 -4.73 34.37
C ALA A 74 27.83 -5.98 33.52
N HIS A 75 27.03 -6.17 32.48
CA HIS A 75 27.56 -6.75 31.26
C HIS A 75 28.64 -5.79 30.76
N ALA A 76 29.90 -6.13 31.06
CA ALA A 76 31.03 -5.61 30.31
C ALA A 76 30.73 -5.91 28.84
N ALA A 77 30.35 -4.89 28.10
CA ALA A 77 30.21 -4.94 26.67
C ALA A 77 31.61 -5.11 26.08
N GLU A 78 32.12 -6.34 26.08
CA GLU A 78 32.97 -6.76 24.98
C GLU A 78 32.11 -6.59 23.73
N ALA A 79 32.41 -5.54 22.98
CA ALA A 79 31.94 -5.36 21.62
C ALA A 79 32.44 -6.56 20.83
N VAL A 80 31.66 -7.64 20.84
CA VAL A 80 31.65 -8.61 19.77
C VAL A 80 31.30 -7.76 18.55
N SER A 81 32.31 -7.40 17.78
CA SER A 81 32.14 -6.93 16.41
C SER A 81 31.47 -8.08 15.67
N VAL A 82 30.15 -8.11 15.72
CA VAL A 82 29.36 -8.87 14.77
C VAL A 82 29.71 -8.26 13.43
N ASP A 83 30.38 -9.05 12.60
CA ASP A 83 30.67 -8.70 11.22
C ASP A 83 29.32 -8.35 10.56
N HIS A 84 29.11 -7.08 10.22
CA HIS A 84 27.88 -6.59 9.57
C HIS A 84 27.78 -7.06 8.10
N SER A 85 28.45 -8.15 7.73
CA SER A 85 28.46 -8.69 6.36
C SER A 85 27.09 -9.23 5.91
N ASP A 86 26.16 -9.42 6.84
CA ASP A 86 24.81 -9.95 6.59
C ASP A 86 23.68 -8.92 6.80
N GLU A 87 23.98 -7.62 6.93
CA GLU A 87 22.93 -6.59 6.85
C GLU A 87 22.46 -6.46 5.40
N SER A 88 21.22 -6.85 5.12
CA SER A 88 20.62 -6.63 3.81
C SER A 88 20.60 -5.12 3.53
N TRP A 89 21.28 -4.69 2.47
CA TRP A 89 21.35 -3.28 2.10
C TRP A 89 19.95 -2.63 2.04
N VAL A 90 19.83 -1.46 2.68
CA VAL A 90 18.66 -0.58 2.63
C VAL A 90 19.15 0.81 2.18
N PRO A 91 18.43 1.51 1.29
CA PRO A 91 18.79 2.87 0.89
C PRO A 91 18.90 3.82 2.09
N GLU A 92 19.93 4.66 2.13
CA GLU A 92 20.06 5.69 3.14
C GLU A 92 18.93 6.72 3.04
N ASP A 93 18.61 7.35 4.17
CA ASP A 93 17.61 8.39 4.24
C ASP A 93 17.95 9.61 3.38
N GLY A 94 16.91 10.31 2.94
CA GLY A 94 17.05 11.52 2.11
C GLY A 94 17.17 11.20 0.63
N ALA A 95 18.30 11.54 0.01
CA ALA A 95 18.44 11.55 -1.45
C ALA A 95 18.44 10.15 -2.06
N GLU A 96 19.10 9.18 -1.42
CA GLU A 96 19.20 7.81 -1.91
C GLU A 96 17.84 7.10 -1.88
N ARG A 97 17.15 7.10 -0.74
CA ARG A 97 15.77 6.60 -0.60
C ARG A 97 14.83 7.25 -1.63
N THR A 98 14.93 8.56 -1.84
CA THR A 98 14.09 9.27 -2.83
C THR A 98 14.38 8.81 -4.26
N PHE A 99 15.66 8.64 -4.62
CA PHE A 99 16.07 8.21 -5.95
C PHE A 99 15.56 6.80 -6.28
N TYR A 100 15.80 5.83 -5.39
CA TYR A 100 15.34 4.45 -5.59
C TYR A 100 13.82 4.33 -5.55
N THR A 101 13.14 5.10 -4.70
CA THR A 101 11.66 5.21 -4.72
C THR A 101 11.17 5.75 -6.07
N GLY A 102 11.84 6.79 -6.60
CA GLY A 102 11.53 7.36 -7.90
C GLY A 102 11.66 6.38 -9.04
N ILE A 103 12.76 5.63 -9.09
CA ILE A 103 12.97 4.56 -10.08
C ILE A 103 11.91 3.48 -9.95
N SER A 104 11.65 3.00 -8.74
CA SER A 104 10.63 1.97 -8.48
C SER A 104 9.24 2.40 -8.97
N ASN A 105 8.86 3.66 -8.71
CA ASN A 105 7.61 4.22 -9.19
C ASN A 105 7.54 4.34 -10.71
N ILE A 106 8.65 4.70 -11.37
CA ILE A 106 8.71 4.74 -12.84
C ILE A 106 8.53 3.34 -13.43
N VAL A 107 9.25 2.35 -12.92
CA VAL A 107 9.12 0.95 -13.36
C VAL A 107 7.70 0.44 -13.15
N THR A 108 7.13 0.70 -11.98
CA THR A 108 5.74 0.36 -11.65
C THR A 108 4.74 1.07 -12.58
N GLY A 109 4.95 2.35 -12.85
CA GLY A 109 4.17 3.13 -13.81
C GLY A 109 4.21 2.52 -15.21
N ILE A 110 5.38 2.12 -15.69
CA ILE A 110 5.55 1.45 -16.99
C ILE A 110 4.83 0.10 -17.02
N ALA A 111 4.94 -0.70 -15.95
CA ALA A 111 4.27 -2.00 -15.86
C ALA A 111 2.74 -1.88 -15.92
N PHE A 112 2.14 -0.97 -15.14
CA PHE A 112 0.69 -0.75 -15.19
C PHE A 112 0.24 -0.07 -16.49
N SER A 113 1.07 0.80 -17.07
CA SER A 113 0.83 1.37 -18.39
C SER A 113 0.75 0.29 -19.47
N LEU A 114 1.66 -0.69 -19.43
CA LEU A 114 1.66 -1.85 -20.32
C LEU A 114 0.36 -2.65 -20.21
N MET A 115 -0.10 -2.89 -18.98
CA MET A 115 -1.37 -3.57 -18.73
C MET A 115 -2.55 -2.80 -19.33
N LEU A 116 -2.66 -1.48 -19.12
CA LEU A 116 -3.76 -0.68 -19.68
C LEU A 116 -3.73 -0.66 -21.21
N VAL A 117 -2.56 -0.48 -21.83
CA VAL A 117 -2.41 -0.50 -23.28
C VAL A 117 -2.75 -1.89 -23.85
N ALA A 118 -2.38 -2.98 -23.16
CA ALA A 118 -2.78 -4.33 -23.55
C ALA A 118 -4.30 -4.49 -23.55
N VAL A 119 -5.00 -3.97 -22.54
CA VAL A 119 -6.47 -3.94 -22.48
C VAL A 119 -7.05 -3.15 -23.67
N TYR A 120 -6.49 -1.99 -24.01
CA TYR A 120 -6.96 -1.20 -25.16
C TYR A 120 -6.84 -1.96 -26.47
N LEU A 121 -5.70 -2.61 -26.70
CA LEU A 121 -5.44 -3.41 -27.90
C LEU A 121 -6.39 -4.61 -28.01
N LEU A 122 -6.59 -5.35 -26.92
CA LEU A 122 -7.50 -6.51 -26.89
C LEU A 122 -8.97 -6.11 -27.08
N ARG A 123 -9.37 -4.95 -26.57
CA ARG A 123 -10.74 -4.44 -26.74
C ARG A 123 -11.03 -3.95 -28.15
N GLY A 124 -10.02 -3.47 -28.88
CA GLY A 124 -10.18 -2.96 -30.25
C GLY A 124 -11.14 -1.78 -30.38
N LYS A 125 -11.46 -1.08 -29.28
CA LYS A 125 -12.36 0.08 -29.25
C LYS A 125 -11.54 1.38 -29.27
N PRO A 126 -12.06 2.48 -29.83
CA PRO A 126 -11.40 3.78 -29.74
C PRO A 126 -11.18 4.18 -28.27
N VAL A 127 -9.99 4.64 -27.96
CA VAL A 127 -9.61 5.15 -26.63
C VAL A 127 -9.17 6.60 -26.79
N ASN A 128 -9.73 7.47 -25.96
CA ASN A 128 -9.34 8.86 -25.75
C ASN A 128 -9.00 9.10 -24.28
N MET A 129 -8.61 10.33 -23.95
CA MET A 129 -8.25 10.72 -22.58
C MET A 129 -9.37 10.44 -21.55
N ASN A 130 -10.64 10.67 -21.89
CA ASN A 130 -11.76 10.42 -20.98
C ASN A 130 -11.96 8.93 -20.70
N SER A 131 -11.91 8.09 -21.74
CA SER A 131 -11.93 6.64 -21.54
C SER A 131 -10.69 6.15 -20.78
N GLY A 132 -9.53 6.77 -21.00
CA GLY A 132 -8.32 6.49 -20.25
C GLY A 132 -8.47 6.80 -18.76
N LEU A 133 -9.09 7.94 -18.41
CA LEU A 133 -9.44 8.28 -17.02
C LEU A 133 -10.35 7.23 -16.38
N LEU A 134 -11.36 6.73 -17.11
CA LEU A 134 -12.23 5.66 -16.60
C LEU A 134 -11.47 4.35 -16.37
N TRP A 135 -10.54 4.00 -17.26
CA TRP A 135 -9.66 2.84 -17.08
C TRP A 135 -8.65 3.02 -15.95
N GLY A 136 -8.16 4.25 -15.74
CA GLY A 136 -7.38 4.63 -14.57
C GLY A 136 -8.19 4.43 -13.28
N ALA A 137 -9.41 4.96 -13.23
CA ALA A 137 -10.32 4.78 -12.09
C ALA A 137 -10.64 3.30 -11.84
N ALA A 138 -10.85 2.50 -12.89
CA ALA A 138 -11.00 1.06 -12.77
C ALA A 138 -9.75 0.40 -12.17
N GLY A 139 -8.54 0.76 -12.65
CA GLY A 139 -7.29 0.30 -12.09
C GLY A 139 -7.14 0.64 -10.62
N PHE A 140 -7.47 1.87 -10.21
CA PHE A 140 -7.50 2.26 -8.81
C PHE A 140 -8.43 1.37 -8.00
N LEU A 141 -9.68 1.19 -8.44
CA LEU A 141 -10.65 0.35 -7.73
C LEU A 141 -10.18 -1.11 -7.61
N ILE A 142 -9.54 -1.65 -8.66
CA ILE A 142 -9.05 -3.03 -8.70
C ILE A 142 -7.90 -3.24 -7.72
N PHE A 143 -6.84 -2.42 -7.82
CA PHE A 143 -5.57 -2.68 -7.13
C PHE A 143 -5.44 -2.00 -5.78
N SER A 144 -6.23 -0.95 -5.52
CA SER A 144 -6.09 -0.12 -4.31
C SER A 144 -7.42 0.08 -3.59
N GLY A 145 -8.43 0.60 -4.27
CA GLY A 145 -9.69 1.02 -3.66
C GLY A 145 -10.49 -0.12 -3.03
N SER A 146 -10.80 -1.17 -3.79
CA SER A 146 -11.56 -2.31 -3.28
C SER A 146 -10.79 -3.08 -2.19
N PRO A 147 -9.50 -3.44 -2.37
CA PRO A 147 -8.73 -4.06 -1.29
C PRO A 147 -8.67 -3.21 -0.01
N ALA A 148 -8.53 -1.89 -0.13
CA ALA A 148 -8.43 -1.00 1.02
C ALA A 148 -9.70 -0.86 1.86
N LEU A 149 -10.86 -1.28 1.34
CA LEU A 149 -12.09 -1.35 2.15
C LEU A 149 -12.00 -2.41 3.26
N GLY A 150 -11.22 -3.46 3.05
CA GLY A 150 -10.97 -4.50 4.05
C GLY A 150 -9.61 -4.38 4.74
N LEU A 151 -8.57 -4.12 3.96
CA LEU A 151 -7.18 -3.97 4.40
C LEU A 151 -6.63 -2.60 3.98
N PRO A 152 -6.93 -1.52 4.72
CA PRO A 152 -6.39 -0.20 4.42
C PRO A 152 -4.84 -0.19 4.53
N PRO A 153 -4.14 0.72 3.85
CA PRO A 153 -2.69 0.84 3.97
C PRO A 153 -2.25 1.06 5.42
N GLU A 154 -1.28 0.25 5.88
CA GLU A 154 -0.77 0.25 7.25
C GLU A 154 0.62 0.91 7.32
N LEU A 155 0.91 1.59 8.43
CA LEU A 155 2.23 2.15 8.72
C LEU A 155 3.22 1.07 9.15
N PRO A 156 4.54 1.32 9.01
CA PRO A 156 5.55 0.52 9.68
C PRO A 156 5.30 0.43 11.19
N GLY A 157 5.65 -0.70 11.80
CA GLY A 157 5.45 -0.93 13.24
C GLY A 157 4.01 -1.23 13.71
N MET A 158 3.02 -1.32 12.80
CA MET A 158 1.66 -1.75 13.16
C MET A 158 1.55 -3.28 13.26
N THR A 159 0.81 -3.79 14.26
CA THR A 159 0.41 -5.21 14.28
C THR A 159 -0.49 -5.52 13.10
N ALA A 160 -0.14 -6.56 12.35
CA ALA A 160 -0.91 -6.98 11.20
C ALA A 160 -1.17 -8.50 11.24
N ALA A 161 -2.21 -8.93 10.54
CA ALA A 161 -2.49 -10.35 10.37
C ALA A 161 -1.37 -11.05 9.57
N ALA A 162 -1.37 -12.38 9.61
CA ALA A 162 -0.42 -13.20 8.86
C ALA A 162 -0.36 -12.78 7.38
N LEU A 163 0.85 -12.62 6.86
CA LEU A 163 1.11 -12.01 5.55
C LEU A 163 0.47 -12.84 4.42
N ASP A 164 0.54 -14.15 4.53
CA ASP A 164 -0.04 -15.12 3.60
C ASP A 164 -1.56 -14.98 3.47
N ALA A 165 -2.26 -14.81 4.60
CA ALA A 165 -3.70 -14.60 4.62
C ALA A 165 -4.08 -13.27 3.94
N ARG A 166 -3.35 -12.18 4.26
CA ARG A 166 -3.57 -10.86 3.64
C ARG A 166 -3.31 -10.87 2.15
N GLN A 167 -2.23 -11.51 1.70
CA GLN A 167 -1.90 -11.64 0.28
C GLN A 167 -2.96 -12.45 -0.47
N THR A 168 -3.40 -13.57 0.10
CA THR A 168 -4.45 -14.41 -0.50
C THR A 168 -5.76 -13.64 -0.65
N TRP A 169 -6.18 -12.93 0.41
CA TRP A 169 -7.37 -12.11 0.38
C TRP A 169 -7.23 -10.95 -0.62
N TRP A 170 -6.09 -10.26 -0.64
CA TRP A 170 -5.82 -9.16 -1.57
C TRP A 170 -5.91 -9.62 -3.03
N ILE A 171 -5.25 -10.73 -3.39
CA ILE A 171 -5.29 -11.30 -4.74
C ILE A 171 -6.73 -11.69 -5.11
N GLY A 172 -7.45 -12.33 -4.18
CA GLY A 172 -8.86 -12.67 -4.36
C GLY A 172 -9.73 -11.45 -4.66
N THR A 173 -9.56 -10.37 -3.88
CA THR A 173 -10.28 -9.10 -4.07
C THR A 173 -9.94 -8.45 -5.40
N VAL A 174 -8.67 -8.43 -5.80
CA VAL A 174 -8.21 -7.89 -7.09
C VAL A 174 -8.83 -8.65 -8.25
N ILE A 175 -8.78 -9.97 -8.25
CA ILE A 175 -9.33 -10.82 -9.31
C ILE A 175 -10.86 -10.64 -9.40
N ALA A 176 -11.55 -10.72 -8.26
CA ALA A 176 -13.00 -10.54 -8.19
C ALA A 176 -13.41 -9.15 -8.72
N THR A 177 -12.68 -8.10 -8.32
CA THR A 177 -12.96 -6.72 -8.75
C THR A 177 -12.67 -6.52 -10.25
N ALA A 178 -11.58 -7.08 -10.77
CA ALA A 178 -11.23 -6.99 -12.18
C ALA A 178 -12.27 -7.69 -13.08
N ILE A 179 -12.68 -8.91 -12.70
CA ILE A 179 -13.73 -9.65 -13.43
C ILE A 179 -15.07 -8.93 -13.29
N GLY A 180 -15.42 -8.43 -12.10
CA GLY A 180 -16.65 -7.71 -11.85
C GLY A 180 -16.76 -6.45 -12.73
N ILE A 181 -15.74 -5.60 -12.74
CA ILE A 181 -15.70 -4.41 -13.60
C ILE A 181 -15.71 -4.79 -15.08
N GLY A 182 -14.96 -5.83 -15.48
CA GLY A 182 -14.93 -6.31 -16.85
C GLY A 182 -16.30 -6.78 -17.35
N LEU A 183 -16.99 -7.63 -16.57
CA LEU A 183 -18.34 -8.09 -16.85
C LEU A 183 -19.32 -6.92 -16.90
N PHE A 184 -19.25 -6.00 -15.95
CA PHE A 184 -20.16 -4.87 -15.88
C PHE A 184 -20.02 -3.90 -17.07
N SER A 185 -18.78 -3.67 -17.52
CA SER A 185 -18.45 -2.72 -18.59
C SER A 185 -18.68 -3.30 -20.00
N GLU A 186 -18.39 -4.59 -20.22
CA GLU A 186 -18.42 -5.18 -21.56
C GLU A 186 -19.77 -5.84 -21.92
N THR A 187 -20.65 -6.09 -20.95
CA THR A 187 -21.94 -6.75 -21.19
C THR A 187 -23.12 -5.77 -21.23
N LYS A 188 -24.07 -6.04 -22.13
CA LYS A 188 -25.31 -5.25 -22.27
C LYS A 188 -26.50 -5.84 -21.51
N THR A 189 -26.46 -7.13 -21.18
CA THR A 189 -27.55 -7.86 -20.52
C THR A 189 -27.52 -7.64 -19.00
N ILE A 190 -28.68 -7.79 -18.35
CA ILE A 190 -28.81 -7.55 -16.89
C ILE A 190 -28.15 -8.68 -16.08
N LEU A 191 -28.22 -9.93 -16.55
CA LEU A 191 -27.76 -11.09 -15.78
C LEU A 191 -26.24 -11.04 -15.44
N PRO A 192 -25.32 -10.75 -16.38
CA PRO A 192 -23.90 -10.61 -16.04
C PRO A 192 -23.61 -9.39 -15.15
N LYS A 193 -24.45 -8.35 -15.19
CA LYS A 193 -24.32 -7.21 -14.27
C LYS A 193 -24.68 -7.58 -12.85
N ILE A 194 -25.72 -8.40 -12.65
CA ILE A 194 -26.04 -8.97 -11.33
C ILE A 194 -24.85 -9.82 -10.84
N ALA A 195 -24.33 -10.71 -11.70
CA ALA A 195 -23.16 -11.52 -11.36
C ALA A 195 -21.93 -10.66 -11.01
N ALA A 196 -21.69 -9.57 -11.74
CA ALA A 196 -20.62 -8.62 -11.45
C ALA A 196 -20.77 -7.97 -10.06
N VAL A 197 -21.97 -7.52 -9.71
CA VAL A 197 -22.26 -6.93 -8.39
C VAL A 197 -22.04 -7.95 -7.27
N LEU A 198 -22.51 -9.19 -7.45
CA LEU A 198 -22.29 -10.26 -6.49
C LEU A 198 -20.80 -10.57 -6.32
N LEU A 199 -20.05 -10.61 -7.43
CA LEU A 199 -18.61 -10.86 -7.41
C LEU A 199 -17.84 -9.71 -6.73
N LEU A 200 -18.25 -8.47 -6.94
CA LEU A 200 -17.67 -7.30 -6.25
C LEU A 200 -17.93 -7.34 -4.75
N ALA A 201 -19.09 -7.85 -4.32
CA ALA A 201 -19.43 -7.98 -2.91
C ALA A 201 -18.74 -9.18 -2.23
N ALA A 202 -18.44 -10.25 -2.98
CA ALA A 202 -17.98 -11.52 -2.41
C ALA A 202 -16.75 -11.40 -1.47
N PRO A 203 -15.65 -10.70 -1.82
CA PRO A 203 -14.50 -10.60 -0.93
C PRO A 203 -14.81 -9.87 0.38
N HIS A 204 -15.74 -8.91 0.34
CA HIS A 204 -16.18 -8.12 1.49
C HIS A 204 -17.12 -8.90 2.40
N LEU A 205 -17.90 -9.83 1.85
CA LEU A 205 -18.74 -10.74 2.63
C LEU A 205 -17.92 -11.83 3.32
N VAL A 206 -16.82 -12.28 2.70
CA VAL A 206 -15.86 -13.21 3.34
C VAL A 206 -15.13 -12.51 4.49
N GLY A 207 -14.87 -11.21 4.35
CA GLY A 207 -14.17 -10.39 5.33
C GLY A 207 -12.65 -10.48 5.17
N ALA A 208 -11.98 -9.36 5.44
CA ALA A 208 -10.53 -9.30 5.42
C ALA A 208 -9.93 -9.96 6.68
N PRO A 209 -8.72 -10.54 6.58
CA PRO A 209 -8.02 -11.09 7.73
C PRO A 209 -7.43 -9.97 8.60
N HIS A 210 -7.86 -9.88 9.86
CA HIS A 210 -7.35 -8.93 10.86
C HIS A 210 -6.59 -9.64 11.97
N PRO A 211 -5.64 -8.95 12.65
CA PRO A 211 -4.97 -9.51 13.82
C PRO A 211 -5.98 -9.73 14.97
N LEU A 212 -5.69 -10.71 15.84
CA LEU A 212 -6.54 -11.00 17.00
C LEU A 212 -6.45 -9.92 18.07
N LEU A 213 -5.30 -9.26 18.17
CA LEU A 213 -5.02 -8.16 19.09
C LEU A 213 -4.49 -6.98 18.28
N PHE A 214 -5.08 -5.80 18.48
CA PHE A 214 -4.66 -4.55 17.86
C PHE A 214 -3.73 -3.82 18.83
N GLU A 215 -2.47 -4.21 18.86
CA GLU A 215 -1.45 -3.56 19.67
C GLU A 215 -0.56 -2.70 18.76
N SER A 216 -0.62 -1.39 18.90
CA SER A 216 0.30 -0.52 18.18
C SER A 216 0.67 0.67 19.04
N ASN A 217 1.98 0.97 19.07
CA ASN A 217 2.50 2.19 19.68
C ASN A 217 2.25 3.42 18.78
N VAL A 218 1.83 3.21 17.53
CA VAL A 218 1.53 4.27 16.57
C VAL A 218 0.13 4.83 16.87
N PRO A 219 -0.01 6.16 17.03
CA PRO A 219 -1.32 6.78 17.24
C PRO A 219 -2.31 6.47 16.12
N ALA A 220 -3.56 6.15 16.48
CA ALA A 220 -4.61 5.81 15.51
C ALA A 220 -4.88 6.94 14.50
N GLU A 221 -4.74 8.20 14.90
CA GLU A 221 -4.87 9.35 14.01
C GLU A 221 -3.79 9.35 12.92
N LEU A 222 -2.55 9.02 13.27
CA LEU A 222 -1.45 8.94 12.32
C LEU A 222 -1.67 7.82 11.30
N SER A 223 -2.15 6.65 11.76
CA SER A 223 -2.55 5.54 10.89
C SER A 223 -3.68 5.94 9.92
N ALA A 224 -4.71 6.63 10.40
CA ALA A 224 -5.80 7.12 9.56
C ALA A 224 -5.31 8.13 8.51
N GLN A 225 -4.46 9.09 8.91
CA GLN A 225 -3.85 10.05 7.98
C GLN A 225 -3.02 9.34 6.90
N PHE A 226 -2.27 8.30 7.27
CA PHE A 226 -1.48 7.51 6.32
C PHE A 226 -2.35 6.73 5.35
N ALA A 227 -3.40 6.05 5.83
CA ALA A 227 -4.33 5.32 4.98
C ALA A 227 -4.97 6.26 3.94
N ILE A 228 -5.41 7.44 4.38
CA ILE A 228 -5.98 8.49 3.52
C ILE A 228 -4.94 8.98 2.51
N ALA A 229 -3.75 9.40 2.97
CA ALA A 229 -2.70 9.93 2.11
C ALA A 229 -2.24 8.93 1.05
N SER A 230 -2.12 7.65 1.42
CA SER A 230 -1.75 6.55 0.54
C SER A 230 -2.82 6.28 -0.51
N LEU A 231 -4.11 6.28 -0.12
CA LEU A 231 -5.22 6.10 -1.05
C LEU A 231 -5.35 7.26 -2.03
N PHE A 232 -5.24 8.50 -1.56
CA PHE A 232 -5.25 9.67 -2.45
C PHE A 232 -4.07 9.68 -3.41
N THR A 233 -2.88 9.33 -2.94
CA THR A 233 -1.68 9.22 -3.79
C THR A 233 -1.85 8.12 -4.84
N SER A 234 -2.43 6.99 -4.47
CA SER A 234 -2.73 5.90 -5.40
C SER A 234 -3.80 6.29 -6.42
N ALA A 235 -4.88 6.93 -5.99
CA ALA A 235 -5.91 7.46 -6.89
C ALA A 235 -5.32 8.48 -7.88
N PHE A 236 -4.49 9.39 -7.38
CA PHE A 236 -3.77 10.36 -8.22
C PHE A 236 -2.90 9.67 -9.28
N PHE A 237 -2.08 8.69 -8.88
CA PHE A 237 -1.27 7.89 -9.80
C PHE A 237 -2.12 7.26 -10.91
N TRP A 238 -3.20 6.57 -10.53
CA TRP A 238 -4.07 5.88 -11.47
C TRP A 238 -4.80 6.83 -12.42
N MET A 239 -5.20 8.01 -11.94
CA MET A 239 -5.83 9.03 -12.78
C MET A 239 -4.84 9.64 -13.78
N VAL A 240 -3.61 9.94 -13.35
CA VAL A 240 -2.53 10.40 -14.24
C VAL A 240 -2.17 9.33 -15.27
N LEU A 241 -2.02 8.08 -14.83
CA LEU A 241 -1.71 6.95 -15.71
C LEU A 241 -2.82 6.71 -16.73
N GLY A 242 -4.08 6.73 -16.29
CA GLY A 242 -5.25 6.60 -17.16
C GLY A 242 -5.34 7.72 -18.20
N ALA A 243 -5.22 8.97 -17.77
CA ALA A 243 -5.24 10.13 -18.67
C ALA A 243 -4.11 10.08 -19.70
N SER A 244 -2.87 9.83 -19.24
CA SER A 244 -1.68 9.81 -20.09
C SER A 244 -1.69 8.64 -21.07
N THR A 245 -2.05 7.43 -20.62
CA THR A 245 -2.20 6.27 -21.53
C THR A 245 -3.29 6.52 -22.56
N GLY A 246 -4.46 7.03 -22.17
CA GLY A 246 -5.54 7.34 -23.11
C GLY A 246 -5.15 8.41 -24.14
N TYR A 247 -4.48 9.48 -23.70
CA TYR A 247 -4.00 10.55 -24.58
C TYR A 247 -2.92 10.06 -25.57
N PHE A 248 -1.88 9.40 -25.08
CA PHE A 248 -0.78 8.93 -25.94
C PHE A 248 -1.24 7.82 -26.87
N TYR A 249 -2.11 6.91 -26.42
CA TYR A 249 -2.67 5.85 -27.26
C TYR A 249 -3.45 6.44 -28.43
N GLN A 250 -4.37 7.39 -28.16
CA GLN A 250 -5.15 8.06 -29.19
C GLN A 250 -4.26 8.76 -30.24
N LYS A 251 -3.16 9.36 -29.78
CA LYS A 251 -2.26 10.14 -30.65
C LYS A 251 -1.33 9.26 -31.48
N LEU A 252 -0.85 8.16 -30.92
CA LEU A 252 0.24 7.36 -31.49
C LEU A 252 -0.24 6.08 -32.19
N VAL A 253 -1.32 5.48 -31.68
CA VAL A 253 -1.92 4.22 -32.15
C VAL A 253 -3.29 4.52 -32.79
N PRO A 254 -3.31 4.99 -34.05
CA PRO A 254 -4.55 5.19 -34.81
C PRO A 254 -5.19 3.87 -35.23
#